data_AF-A0A7W0QYY4-F1
#
_entry.id   AF-A0A7W0QYY4-F1
#
_cell.length_a   1.000
_cell.length_b   1.000
_cell.length_c   1.000
_cell.angle_alpha   90.00
_cell.angle_beta   90.00
_cell.angle_gamma   90.00
#
_symmetry.space_group_name_H-M   'P 1'
#
loop_
_entity.id
_entity.type
_entity.pdbx_description
1 polymer ?
#
loop_
_entity_poly.entity_id
_entity_poly.type
_entity_poly.pdbx_seq_one_letter_code
_entity_poly.pdbx_strand_id
1 'polypeptide(L)'
;MTRYVLDRSTRRLGGRPTIIGGSPLRLFRLSTAGLAAFQRIAAGADEPPSVLTERLVDAGAIHPQPRFAPYGLTDVTVVVPALRPHPAALAAIADGCAGTAELLVVDDGSDPPIPSTPG
;
A
#
# COMPACT_ATOMS: atom_id res chain seq x y z
N MET A 1 -14.68 -7.45 13.72
CA MET A 1 -14.05 -6.12 13.89
C MET A 1 -12.80 -6.08 13.02
N THR A 2 -12.69 -5.08 12.15
CA THR A 2 -11.62 -4.99 11.14
C THR A 2 -10.57 -3.99 11.61
N ARG A 3 -9.29 -4.36 11.47
CA ARG A 3 -8.19 -3.42 11.67
C ARG A 3 -7.93 -2.69 10.37
N TYR A 4 -7.74 -1.39 10.44
CA TYR A 4 -7.32 -0.57 9.31
C TYR A 4 -6.01 0.12 9.64
N VAL A 5 -5.18 0.33 8.62
CA VAL A 5 -3.98 1.17 8.69
C VAL A 5 -4.16 2.37 7.78
N LEU A 6 -3.63 3.52 8.17
CA LEU A 6 -3.62 4.68 7.29
C LEU A 6 -2.68 4.43 6.12
N ASP A 7 -3.08 4.87 4.93
CA ASP A 7 -2.13 5.04 3.84
C ASP A 7 -1.05 6.06 4.25
N ARG A 8 0.18 5.88 3.76
CA ARG A 8 1.31 6.78 4.08
C ARG A 8 1.05 8.22 3.65
N SER A 9 0.23 8.44 2.62
CA SER A 9 -0.15 9.77 2.16
C SER A 9 -1.23 10.42 3.03
N THR A 10 -1.96 9.64 3.83
CA THR A 10 -3.11 10.11 4.59
C THR A 10 -2.68 10.88 5.83
N ARG A 11 -3.10 12.13 5.91
CA ARG A 11 -2.79 13.01 7.05
C ARG A 11 -3.94 13.95 7.40
N ARG A 12 -3.99 14.37 8.66
CA ARG A 12 -4.87 15.46 9.09
C ARG A 12 -4.36 16.81 8.62
N LEU A 13 -5.29 17.67 8.23
CA LEU A 13 -5.01 19.10 8.05
C LEU A 13 -5.27 19.82 9.38
N GLY A 14 -4.26 20.53 9.87
CA GLY A 14 -4.26 21.14 11.21
C GLY A 14 -5.47 22.04 11.47
N GLY A 15 -5.98 21.99 12.71
CA GLY A 15 -7.05 22.87 13.21
C GLY A 15 -8.48 22.56 12.73
N ARG A 16 -8.69 21.54 11.89
CA ARG A 16 -10.03 21.17 11.37
C ARG A 16 -10.26 19.66 11.43
N PRO A 17 -11.53 19.20 11.43
CA PRO A 17 -11.86 17.79 11.23
C PRO A 17 -11.74 17.45 9.74
N THR A 18 -10.54 17.64 9.17
CA THR A 18 -10.29 17.43 7.74
C THR A 18 -9.05 16.58 7.56
N ILE A 19 -9.15 15.61 6.65
CA ILE A 19 -8.04 14.75 6.25
C ILE A 19 -7.83 14.85 4.74
N ILE A 20 -6.59 14.61 4.33
CA ILE A 20 -6.20 14.51 2.92
C ILE A 20 -5.48 13.18 2.73
N GLY A 21 -5.77 12.47 1.64
CA GLY A 21 -5.16 11.16 1.35
C GLY A 21 -5.82 10.47 0.16
N GLY A 22 -5.27 9.31 -0.20
CA GLY A 22 -5.79 8.47 -1.28
C GLY A 22 -5.14 8.71 -2.64
N SER A 23 -5.50 7.87 -3.62
CA SER A 23 -5.02 7.93 -5.00
C SER A 23 -6.18 7.72 -5.98
N PRO A 24 -6.60 8.74 -6.76
CA PRO A 24 -6.10 10.11 -6.73
C PRO A 24 -6.41 10.84 -5.41
N LEU A 25 -5.65 11.89 -5.10
CA LEU A 25 -5.69 12.61 -3.82
C LEU A 25 -7.08 13.22 -3.55
N ARG A 26 -7.65 12.93 -2.37
CA ARG A 26 -8.97 13.44 -1.94
C ARG A 26 -8.90 14.16 -0.60
N LEU A 27 -9.82 15.09 -0.39
CA LEU A 27 -10.02 15.81 0.86
C LEU A 27 -11.36 15.43 1.49
N PHE A 28 -11.34 14.99 2.74
CA PHE A 28 -12.54 14.57 3.47
C PHE A 28 -12.78 15.51 4.64
N ARG A 29 -14.01 16.04 4.71
CA ARG A 29 -14.51 16.73 5.91
C ARG A 29 -15.24 15.70 6.77
N LEU A 30 -14.75 15.51 7.98
CA LEU A 30 -15.28 14.54 8.92
C LEU A 30 -16.30 15.22 9.83
N SER A 31 -17.39 14.52 10.14
CA SER A 31 -18.22 14.84 11.30
C SER A 31 -17.45 14.59 12.60
N THR A 32 -17.98 15.02 13.74
CA THR A 32 -17.38 14.72 15.06
C THR A 32 -17.21 13.21 15.27
N ALA A 33 -18.24 12.42 14.94
CA ALA A 33 -18.19 10.96 15.03
C ALA A 33 -17.16 10.37 14.06
N GLY A 34 -17.09 10.89 12.83
CA GLY A 34 -16.13 10.45 11.83
C GLY A 34 -14.68 10.78 12.21
N LEU A 35 -14.45 11.93 12.86
CA LEU A 35 -13.15 12.28 13.39
C LEU A 35 -12.73 11.30 14.51
N ALA A 36 -13.64 10.96 15.42
CA ALA A 36 -13.37 10.00 16.48
C ALA A 36 -13.04 8.60 15.92
N ALA A 37 -13.78 8.15 14.91
CA ALA A 37 -13.49 6.90 14.20
C ALA A 37 -12.12 6.93 13.50
N PHE A 38 -11.81 8.02 12.80
CA PHE A 38 -10.50 8.21 12.18
C PHE A 38 -9.37 8.20 13.22
N GLN A 39 -9.55 8.82 14.38
CA GLN A 39 -8.55 8.82 15.46
C GLN A 39 -8.34 7.43 16.04
N ARG A 40 -9.40 6.61 16.18
CA ARG A 40 -9.28 5.20 16.58
C ARG A 40 -8.48 4.40 15.55
N ILE A 41 -8.77 4.55 14.27
CA ILE A 41 -8.00 3.92 13.19
C ILE A 41 -6.53 4.36 13.24
N ALA A 42 -6.28 5.66 13.37
CA ALA A 42 -4.92 6.22 13.44
C ALA A 42 -4.13 5.72 14.66
N ALA A 43 -4.82 5.43 15.77
CA ALA A 43 -4.23 4.81 16.96
C ALA A 43 -4.07 3.28 16.84
N GLY A 44 -4.47 2.68 15.72
CA GLY A 44 -4.44 1.24 15.50
C GLY A 44 -5.47 0.48 16.32
N ALA A 45 -6.62 1.09 16.65
CA ALA A 45 -7.76 0.35 17.18
C ALA A 45 -8.55 -0.33 16.05
N ASP A 46 -9.29 -1.39 16.39
CA ASP A 46 -10.24 -1.96 15.44
C ASP A 46 -11.43 -1.01 15.26
N GLU A 47 -11.92 -0.88 14.03
CA GLU A 47 -13.11 -0.08 13.71
C GLU A 47 -14.11 -0.95 12.95
N PRO A 48 -15.40 -0.95 13.32
CA PRO A 48 -16.41 -1.65 12.55
C PRO A 48 -16.56 -1.04 11.14
N PRO A 49 -16.93 -1.85 10.13
CA PRO A 49 -17.32 -1.32 8.83
C PRO A 49 -18.43 -0.27 8.95
N SER A 50 -18.29 0.82 8.22
CA SER A 50 -19.22 1.94 8.14
C SER A 50 -19.06 2.64 6.80
N VAL A 51 -20.00 3.52 6.46
CA VAL A 51 -19.91 4.40 5.28
C VAL A 51 -18.60 5.20 5.26
N LEU A 52 -18.08 5.59 6.43
CA LEU A 52 -16.79 6.28 6.50
C LEU A 52 -15.65 5.35 6.10
N THR A 53 -15.53 4.17 6.71
CA THR A 53 -14.42 3.25 6.42
C THR A 53 -14.48 2.78 4.97
N GLU A 54 -15.68 2.51 4.43
CA GLU A 54 -15.87 2.17 3.02
C GLU A 54 -15.34 3.26 2.09
N ARG A 55 -15.72 4.53 2.33
CA ARG A 55 -15.23 5.66 1.52
C ARG A 55 -13.73 5.88 1.63
N LEU A 56 -13.16 5.66 2.82
CA LEU A 56 -11.71 5.82 3.01
C LEU A 56 -10.94 4.67 2.36
N VAL A 57 -11.47 3.44 2.36
CA VAL A 57 -10.89 2.30 1.66
C VAL A 57 -10.98 2.49 0.15
N ASP A 58 -12.15 2.86 -0.36
CA ASP A 58 -12.38 3.12 -1.80
C ASP A 58 -11.44 4.22 -2.34
N ALA A 59 -11.15 5.23 -1.52
CA ALA A 59 -10.19 6.26 -1.87
C ALA A 59 -8.72 5.83 -1.76
N GLY A 60 -8.42 4.68 -1.16
CA GLY A 60 -7.06 4.27 -0.80
C GLY A 60 -6.44 5.11 0.33
N ALA A 61 -7.27 5.75 1.16
CA ALA A 61 -6.81 6.56 2.30
C ALA A 61 -6.54 5.71 3.56
N ILE A 62 -7.22 4.57 3.68
CA ILE A 62 -6.94 3.53 4.69
C ILE A 62 -6.96 2.16 4.01
N HIS A 63 -6.27 1.19 4.60
CA HIS A 63 -6.17 -0.17 4.08
C HIS A 63 -6.61 -1.17 5.14
N PRO A 64 -7.48 -2.15 4.82
CA PRO A 64 -7.77 -3.26 5.73
C PRO A 64 -6.49 -4.03 6.03
N GLN A 65 -6.30 -4.43 7.29
CA GLN A 65 -5.20 -5.28 7.72
C GLN A 65 -5.77 -6.65 8.14
N PRO A 66 -5.71 -7.66 7.25
CA PRO A 66 -6.11 -9.02 7.59
C PRO A 66 -5.28 -9.54 8.77
N ARG A 67 -5.93 -10.19 9.74
CA ARG A 67 -5.23 -10.82 10.88
C ARG A 67 -4.56 -12.14 10.52
N PHE A 68 -5.09 -12.79 9.49
CA PHE A 68 -4.63 -14.07 9.01
C PHE A 68 -4.59 -14.00 7.49
N ALA A 69 -3.49 -14.47 6.92
CA ALA A 69 -3.37 -14.77 5.51
C ALA A 69 -3.08 -16.27 5.39
N PRO A 70 -3.78 -17.00 4.49
CA PRO A 70 -3.50 -18.41 4.27
C PRO A 70 -2.19 -18.64 3.48
N TYR A 71 -1.58 -17.57 2.96
CA TYR A 71 -0.39 -17.58 2.13
C TYR A 71 0.77 -16.86 2.82
N GLY A 72 1.97 -17.44 2.75
CA GLY A 72 3.23 -16.85 3.20
C GLY A 72 4.02 -16.24 2.04
N LEU A 73 5.22 -15.70 2.33
CA LEU A 73 6.09 -15.11 1.31
C LEU A 73 6.50 -16.13 0.24
N THR A 74 6.72 -17.38 0.65
CA THR A 74 7.08 -18.49 -0.25
C THR A 74 5.95 -18.93 -1.19
N ASP A 75 4.75 -18.35 -1.05
CA ASP A 75 3.62 -18.57 -1.96
C ASP A 75 3.44 -17.37 -2.93
N VAL A 76 4.33 -16.37 -2.90
CA VAL A 76 4.23 -15.13 -3.67
C VAL A 76 5.34 -15.05 -4.70
N THR A 77 4.97 -14.89 -5.98
CA THR A 77 5.90 -14.47 -7.05
C THR A 77 5.77 -12.96 -7.27
N VAL A 78 6.89 -12.26 -7.25
CA VAL A 78 6.96 -10.82 -7.55
C VAL A 78 7.35 -10.63 -9.01
N VAL A 79 6.52 -9.89 -9.76
CA VAL A 79 6.80 -9.53 -11.16
C VAL A 79 7.13 -8.05 -11.25
N VAL A 80 8.30 -7.73 -11.81
CA VAL A 80 8.80 -6.38 -11.97
C VAL A 80 8.89 -6.06 -13.46
N PRO A 81 7.93 -5.32 -14.04
CA PRO A 81 8.11 -4.77 -15.37
C PRO A 81 9.19 -3.69 -15.33
N ALA A 82 10.18 -3.78 -16.21
CA ALA A 82 11.34 -2.93 -16.20
C ALA A 82 11.62 -2.36 -17.58
N LEU A 83 11.59 -1.03 -17.70
CA LEU A 83 12.00 -0.31 -18.90
C LEU A 83 13.18 0.58 -18.55
N ARG A 84 14.35 0.24 -19.11
CA ARG A 84 15.65 0.92 -18.89
C ARG A 84 15.95 1.16 -17.40
N PRO A 85 15.87 0.12 -16.54
CA PRO A 85 16.10 0.30 -15.12
C PRO A 85 17.58 0.61 -14.85
N HIS A 86 17.83 1.37 -13.79
CA HIS A 86 19.19 1.48 -13.26
C HIS A 86 19.56 0.14 -12.57
N PRO A 87 20.75 -0.45 -12.82
CA PRO A 87 21.12 -1.74 -12.24
C PRO A 87 21.01 -1.81 -10.71
N ALA A 88 21.40 -0.73 -10.02
CA ALA A 88 21.26 -0.63 -8.56
C ALA A 88 19.80 -0.68 -8.07
N ALA A 89 18.83 -0.22 -8.89
CA ALA A 89 17.42 -0.30 -8.52
C ALA A 89 16.90 -1.74 -8.60
N LEU A 90 17.30 -2.51 -9.62
CA LEU A 90 16.96 -3.93 -9.71
C LEU A 90 17.57 -4.72 -8.55
N ALA A 91 18.83 -4.44 -8.19
CA ALA A 91 19.47 -5.08 -7.03
C ALA A 91 18.72 -4.79 -5.73
N ALA A 92 18.35 -3.53 -5.47
CA ALA A 92 17.58 -3.16 -4.28
C ALA A 92 16.18 -3.81 -4.24
N ILE A 93 15.52 -3.97 -5.39
CA ILE A 93 14.25 -4.70 -5.48
C ILE A 93 14.47 -6.18 -5.15
N ALA A 94 15.53 -6.80 -5.69
CA ALA A 94 15.86 -8.19 -5.42
C ALA A 94 16.10 -8.45 -3.93
N ASP A 95 16.90 -7.61 -3.27
CA ASP A 95 17.13 -7.67 -1.83
C ASP A 95 15.83 -7.51 -1.04
N GLY A 96 14.97 -6.57 -1.47
CA GLY A 96 13.66 -6.33 -0.84
C GLY A 96 12.66 -7.47 -1.01
N CYS A 97 12.85 -8.33 -2.02
CA CYS A 97 11.99 -9.48 -2.31
C CYS A 97 12.58 -10.80 -1.79
N ALA A 98 13.67 -10.76 -1.03
CA ALA A 98 14.26 -11.96 -0.44
C ALA A 98 13.22 -12.74 0.39
N GLY A 99 13.15 -14.07 0.17
CA GLY A 99 12.21 -14.96 0.84
C GLY A 99 10.84 -15.09 0.17
N THR A 100 10.59 -14.35 -0.92
CA THR A 100 9.47 -14.63 -1.83
C THR A 100 9.72 -15.92 -2.61
N ALA A 101 8.67 -16.52 -3.20
CA ALA A 101 8.79 -17.74 -4.00
C ALA A 101 9.72 -17.53 -5.21
N GLU A 102 9.56 -16.40 -5.88
CA GLU A 102 10.27 -16.05 -7.10
C GLU A 102 10.22 -14.53 -7.35
N LEU A 103 11.29 -13.99 -7.94
CA LEU A 103 11.33 -12.64 -8.49
C LEU A 103 11.56 -12.72 -10.00
N LEU A 104 10.56 -12.30 -10.77
CA LEU A 104 10.63 -12.24 -12.23
C LEU A 104 10.79 -10.77 -12.69
N VAL A 105 11.92 -10.46 -13.29
CA VAL A 105 12.12 -9.17 -13.99
C VAL A 105 11.74 -9.34 -15.45
N VAL A 106 10.74 -8.60 -15.90
CA VAL A 106 10.28 -8.61 -17.29
C VAL A 106 10.82 -7.36 -17.97
N ASP A 107 11.74 -7.53 -18.91
CA ASP A 107 12.25 -6.43 -19.74
C ASP A 107 11.14 -5.94 -20.68
N ASP A 108 10.66 -4.73 -20.43
CA ASP A 108 9.58 -4.07 -21.17
C ASP A 108 10.14 -3.26 -22.34
N GLY A 109 11.06 -3.86 -23.11
CA GLY A 109 11.65 -3.28 -24.31
C GLY A 109 12.78 -2.27 -24.05
N SER A 110 13.66 -2.55 -23.09
CA SER A 110 14.86 -1.74 -22.85
C SER A 110 15.83 -1.78 -24.03
N ASP A 111 16.50 -0.64 -24.27
CA ASP A 111 17.63 -0.52 -25.19
C ASP A 111 18.80 0.16 -24.45
N PRO A 112 19.91 -0.56 -24.19
CA PRO A 112 20.12 -1.98 -24.48
C PRO A 112 19.22 -2.91 -23.63
N PRO A 113 19.00 -4.17 -24.07
CA PRO A 113 18.23 -5.15 -23.30
C PRO A 113 18.82 -5.39 -21.92
N ILE A 114 17.96 -5.69 -20.95
CA ILE A 114 18.40 -6.07 -19.59
C ILE A 114 19.09 -7.44 -19.67
N PRO A 115 20.34 -7.59 -19.16
CA PRO A 115 21.02 -8.87 -19.18
C PRO A 115 20.24 -9.94 -18.40
N SER A 116 20.06 -11.11 -18.99
CA SER A 116 19.52 -12.28 -18.29
C SER A 116 20.52 -12.78 -17.25
N THR A 117 20.09 -12.97 -16.00
CA THR A 117 20.87 -13.70 -15.00
C THR A 117 20.84 -15.19 -15.35
N PRO A 118 21.98 -15.93 -15.33
CA PRO A 118 21.97 -17.39 -15.46
C PRO A 118 21.15 -18.01 -14.31
N GLY A 119 20.36 -19.03 -14.62
CA GLY A 119 19.59 -19.81 -13.64
C GLY A 119 20.43 -20.79 -12.83
#